data_AF-A0A8J5SJS5-F1
#
_entry.id   AF-A0A8J5SJS5-F1
#
_cell.length_a   1.000
_cell.length_b   1.000
_cell.length_c   1.000
_cell.angle_alpha   90.00
_cell.angle_beta   90.00
_cell.angle_gamma   90.00
#
_symmetry.space_group_name_H-M   'P 1'
#
loop_
_entity.id
_entity.type
_entity.pdbx_description
1 polymer ?
#
loop_
_entity_poly.entity_id
_entity_poly.type
_entity_poly.pdbx_seq_one_letter_code
_entity_poly.pdbx_strand_id
1 'polypeptide(L)'
;MVLPRRRRFAPSLSTTASCCFLPRSRRSMSLTLLLYVDMAGAIEDGDGRVTGKDALKFFAMSQLSRPDLKQVWAIADSKRQGYLGFSEFMTAMQLVSLAQAGHEISQGTLAHADLERLEPPTMEGLDKKLKKNSASKSHSDIIACHPSETPVSANWFNSKSGKKIPLRSVTSIIDGLKKSYIEKLRPLEKTYQFHDFVSPLLTSSDFDAKPMVMLLGQYSTGKTTFIKHLLKTSYPGAHIGPEPTTDRFVVVTSGPDERCIPGNTIAVQADMPYSGLSSFGTAFLSKFECSQMPHPLLEHITFVDTPGVLSGEKQRTQRSYDFTGVTSWFAAKCDLILLLFDPHKLDISDEFKRVIGSLRGHDDKIRIVLNKADQVDAQQLMRVYGALLWSLGKVLNTPEVMRVYIGYDATFATSINLIDLSRSQL
;
A
#
# COMPACT_ATOMS: atom_id res chain seq x y z
N MET A 1 -38.60 -38.36 5.00
CA MET A 1 -38.77 -36.95 4.61
C MET A 1 -37.67 -36.14 5.28
N VAL A 2 -36.89 -35.43 4.47
CA VAL A 2 -35.51 -35.01 4.75
C VAL A 2 -35.45 -33.77 5.65
N LEU A 3 -34.74 -33.85 6.78
CA LEU A 3 -34.36 -32.70 7.60
C LEU A 3 -33.10 -32.02 7.00
N PRO A 4 -33.03 -30.68 6.96
CA PRO A 4 -31.95 -29.97 6.28
C PRO A 4 -30.66 -29.91 7.11
N ARG A 5 -29.53 -30.05 6.39
CA ARG A 5 -28.14 -30.05 6.88
C ARG A 5 -27.78 -28.79 7.68
N ARG A 6 -27.22 -28.97 8.88
CA ARG A 6 -26.39 -27.99 9.59
C ARG A 6 -25.21 -27.57 8.69
N ARG A 7 -25.18 -26.32 8.24
CA ARG A 7 -24.00 -25.71 7.61
C ARG A 7 -22.94 -25.48 8.69
N ARG A 8 -21.75 -26.03 8.47
CA ARG A 8 -20.55 -25.75 9.26
C ARG A 8 -20.16 -24.29 9.07
N PHE A 9 -19.93 -23.59 10.17
CA PHE A 9 -19.21 -22.32 10.20
C PHE A 9 -17.77 -22.57 9.70
N ALA A 10 -17.36 -21.83 8.67
CA ALA A 10 -15.98 -21.71 8.25
C ALA A 10 -15.38 -20.45 8.91
N PRO A 11 -14.23 -20.53 9.59
CA PRO A 11 -13.45 -19.34 9.91
C PRO A 11 -12.46 -19.10 8.75
N SER A 12 -12.74 -18.10 7.90
CA SER A 12 -11.77 -17.58 6.94
C SER A 12 -11.17 -16.29 7.50
N LEU A 13 -10.21 -16.44 8.40
CA LEU A 13 -9.26 -15.37 8.72
C LEU A 13 -8.04 -15.57 7.83
N SER A 14 -7.87 -14.67 6.87
CA SER A 14 -6.66 -14.55 6.04
C SER A 14 -5.46 -14.20 6.91
N THR A 15 -4.46 -15.08 6.89
CA THR A 15 -3.24 -15.11 7.73
C THR A 15 -2.24 -13.98 7.44
N THR A 16 -2.64 -12.89 6.78
CA THR A 16 -1.79 -11.68 6.63
C THR A 16 -2.02 -10.64 7.72
N ALA A 17 -3.07 -10.79 8.56
CA ALA A 17 -3.45 -9.78 9.54
C ALA A 17 -2.70 -9.83 10.89
N SER A 18 -1.86 -10.84 11.15
CA SER A 18 -1.12 -10.94 12.43
C SER A 18 0.28 -10.33 12.41
N CYS A 19 0.78 -9.83 11.27
CA CYS A 19 2.11 -9.19 11.21
C CYS A 19 2.11 -7.71 11.65
N CYS A 20 0.93 -7.10 11.88
CA CYS A 20 0.81 -5.69 12.27
C CYS A 20 0.94 -5.42 13.77
N PHE A 21 1.26 -6.42 14.60
CA PHE A 21 1.45 -6.26 16.04
C PHE A 21 2.87 -6.66 16.45
N LEU A 22 3.86 -5.86 16.06
CA LEU A 22 5.13 -5.78 16.77
C LEU A 22 5.37 -4.31 17.20
N PRO A 23 5.78 -4.06 18.46
CA PRO A 23 5.93 -2.70 18.97
C PRO A 23 6.93 -1.87 18.16
N ARG A 24 6.65 -0.57 18.09
CA ARG A 24 7.21 0.47 17.21
C ARG A 24 8.69 0.83 17.44
N SER A 25 9.52 -0.07 17.94
CA SER A 25 10.96 0.14 18.15
C SER A 25 11.75 -1.10 17.72
N ARG A 26 12.11 -1.16 16.44
CA ARG A 26 13.19 -1.98 15.81
C ARG A 26 13.02 -1.95 14.29
N ARG A 27 13.43 -0.86 13.64
CA ARG A 27 13.60 -0.82 12.17
C ARG A 27 15.01 -1.28 11.83
N SER A 28 15.15 -2.58 11.63
CA SER A 28 16.12 -3.22 10.73
C SER A 28 15.78 -4.72 10.76
N MET A 29 14.92 -5.20 9.86
CA MET A 29 14.73 -6.64 9.71
C MET A 29 15.96 -7.18 8.97
N SER A 30 16.84 -7.87 9.70
CA SER A 30 18.00 -8.55 9.11
C SER A 30 17.55 -9.56 8.04
N LEU A 31 18.30 -9.67 6.93
CA LEU A 31 18.07 -10.63 5.84
C LEU A 31 17.85 -12.06 6.36
N THR A 32 18.48 -12.40 7.49
CA THR A 32 18.36 -13.67 8.20
C THR A 32 16.91 -13.96 8.63
N LEU A 33 16.16 -12.93 9.05
CA LEU A 33 14.78 -13.08 9.50
C LEU A 33 13.82 -13.39 8.33
N LEU A 34 14.07 -12.81 7.16
CA LEU A 34 13.32 -13.09 5.93
C LEU A 34 13.56 -14.54 5.45
N LEU A 35 14.81 -15.00 5.49
CA LEU A 35 15.15 -16.39 5.17
C LEU A 35 14.44 -17.38 6.10
N TYR A 36 14.34 -17.08 7.40
CA TYR A 36 13.62 -17.95 8.33
C TYR A 36 12.11 -18.01 8.05
N VAL A 37 11.50 -16.91 7.61
CA VAL A 37 10.08 -16.86 7.23
C VAL A 37 9.83 -17.71 5.97
N ASP A 38 10.69 -17.59 4.96
CA ASP A 38 10.61 -18.41 3.74
C ASP A 38 10.81 -19.90 4.05
N MET A 39 11.73 -20.23 4.97
CA MET A 39 11.95 -21.60 5.42
C MET A 39 10.76 -22.17 6.21
N ALA A 40 10.09 -21.36 7.03
CA ALA A 40 8.88 -21.77 7.74
C ALA A 40 7.74 -22.07 6.75
N GLY A 41 7.57 -21.23 5.72
CA GLY A 41 6.56 -21.43 4.66
C GLY A 41 6.80 -22.68 3.81
N ALA A 42 8.06 -23.14 3.68
CA ALA A 42 8.38 -24.37 2.95
C ALA A 42 8.02 -25.67 3.70
N ILE A 43 7.61 -25.57 4.97
CA ILE A 43 7.27 -26.70 5.86
C ILE A 43 5.77 -26.67 6.22
N GLU A 44 5.07 -25.57 5.93
CA GLU A 44 3.70 -25.35 6.33
C GLU A 44 2.73 -26.13 5.42
N ASP A 45 2.11 -27.20 5.94
CA ASP A 45 1.06 -27.97 5.25
C ASP A 45 -0.31 -27.24 5.25
N GLY A 46 -0.29 -25.92 5.44
CA GLY A 46 -1.47 -25.04 5.39
C GLY A 46 -2.24 -24.90 6.72
N ASP A 47 -1.73 -25.41 7.84
CA ASP A 47 -2.36 -25.34 9.17
C ASP A 47 -1.63 -24.45 10.19
N GLY A 48 -0.52 -23.82 9.81
CA GLY A 48 0.28 -22.94 10.67
C GLY A 48 1.02 -23.64 11.81
N ARG A 49 1.20 -24.97 11.73
CA ARG A 49 1.87 -25.75 12.79
C ARG A 49 2.89 -26.72 12.20
N VAL A 50 4.11 -26.72 12.75
CA VAL A 50 5.12 -27.71 12.35
C VAL A 50 5.10 -28.87 13.35
N THR A 51 4.68 -30.06 12.91
CA THR A 51 4.65 -31.24 13.79
C THR A 51 6.06 -31.71 14.14
N GLY A 52 6.25 -32.37 15.29
CA GLY A 52 7.58 -32.83 15.70
C GLY A 52 8.26 -33.79 14.73
N LYS A 53 7.50 -34.60 13.97
CA LYS A 53 8.08 -35.50 12.96
C LYS A 53 8.61 -34.73 11.75
N ASP A 54 7.90 -33.69 11.33
CA ASP A 54 8.28 -32.87 10.18
C ASP A 54 9.40 -31.89 10.55
N ALA A 55 9.34 -31.30 11.75
CA ALA A 55 10.41 -30.47 12.31
C ALA A 55 11.73 -31.25 12.45
N LEU A 56 11.72 -32.46 13.01
CA LEU A 56 12.93 -33.28 13.14
C LEU A 56 13.50 -33.70 11.77
N LYS A 57 12.63 -34.01 10.81
CA LYS A 57 13.04 -34.32 9.43
C LYS A 57 13.63 -33.10 8.72
N PHE A 58 13.09 -31.91 9.00
CA PHE A 58 13.59 -30.65 8.48
C PHE A 58 14.91 -30.26 9.12
N PHE A 59 15.01 -30.25 10.45
CA PHE A 59 16.25 -29.94 11.15
C PHE A 59 17.35 -30.96 10.87
N ALA A 60 17.05 -32.21 10.52
CA ALA A 60 18.06 -33.16 10.07
C ALA A 60 18.82 -32.72 8.81
N MET A 61 18.29 -31.76 8.04
CA MET A 61 18.98 -31.16 6.90
C MET A 61 20.10 -30.19 7.31
N SER A 62 20.21 -29.84 8.60
CA SER A 62 21.26 -28.98 9.16
C SER A 62 22.56 -29.72 9.51
N GLN A 63 22.64 -31.04 9.24
CA GLN A 63 23.77 -31.92 9.55
C GLN A 63 24.16 -32.03 11.04
N LEU A 64 23.33 -31.53 11.95
CA LEU A 64 23.55 -31.71 13.39
C LEU A 64 23.32 -33.16 13.83
N SER A 65 23.98 -33.56 14.92
CA SER A 65 23.85 -34.90 15.45
C SER A 65 22.43 -35.14 16.00
N ARG A 66 21.95 -36.39 15.96
CA ARG A 66 20.63 -36.75 16.52
C ARG A 66 20.42 -36.34 17.99
N PRO A 67 21.41 -36.39 18.91
CA PRO A 67 21.21 -35.87 20.26
C PRO A 67 21.03 -34.35 20.28
N ASP A 68 21.77 -33.60 19.48
CA ASP A 68 21.66 -32.14 19.41
C ASP A 68 20.28 -31.70 18.90
N LEU A 69 19.75 -32.37 17.87
CA LEU A 69 18.42 -32.10 17.33
C LEU A 69 17.30 -32.35 18.35
N LYS A 70 17.46 -33.39 19.20
CA LYS A 70 16.52 -33.65 20.31
C LYS A 70 16.61 -32.55 21.37
N GLN A 71 17.80 -32.02 21.62
CA GLN A 71 18.02 -30.93 22.57
C GLN A 71 17.42 -29.61 22.06
N VAL A 72 17.64 -29.27 20.78
CA VAL A 72 16.98 -28.12 20.12
C VAL A 72 15.47 -28.24 20.21
N TRP A 73 14.90 -29.41 19.90
CA TRP A 73 13.47 -29.65 20.01
C TRP A 73 12.96 -29.48 21.45
N ALA A 74 13.65 -30.05 22.44
CA ALA A 74 13.24 -29.97 23.84
C ALA A 74 13.24 -28.54 24.38
N ILE A 75 14.14 -27.69 23.87
CA ILE A 75 14.23 -26.28 24.24
C ILE A 75 13.15 -25.46 23.51
N ALA A 76 12.90 -25.75 22.23
CA ALA A 76 11.91 -25.05 21.43
C ALA A 76 10.46 -25.39 21.84
N ASP A 77 10.15 -26.67 22.09
CA ASP A 77 8.85 -27.15 22.60
C ASP A 77 8.79 -27.10 24.14
N SER A 78 9.10 -25.94 24.71
CA SER A 78 9.06 -25.70 26.16
C SER A 78 7.70 -26.00 26.80
N LYS A 79 6.62 -25.95 26.01
CA LYS A 79 5.24 -26.21 26.43
C LYS A 79 4.80 -27.67 26.25
N ARG A 80 5.65 -28.55 25.70
CA ARG A 80 5.38 -29.97 25.39
C ARG A 80 4.10 -30.19 24.59
N GLN A 81 3.82 -29.32 23.63
CA GLN A 81 2.59 -29.36 22.84
C GLN A 81 2.68 -30.34 21.67
N GLY A 82 3.90 -30.82 21.33
CA GLY A 82 4.13 -31.78 20.25
C GLY A 82 4.14 -31.17 18.85
N TYR A 83 3.99 -29.84 18.75
CA TYR A 83 4.09 -29.04 17.52
C TYR A 83 4.76 -27.69 17.84
N LEU A 84 5.45 -27.10 16.86
CA LEU A 84 6.06 -25.78 16.96
C LEU A 84 5.19 -24.75 16.23
N GLY A 85 4.87 -23.66 16.91
CA GLY A 85 4.34 -22.45 16.29
C GLY A 85 5.46 -21.59 15.69
N PHE A 86 5.10 -20.48 15.08
CA PHE A 86 6.06 -19.58 14.42
C PHE A 86 7.16 -19.06 15.36
N SER A 87 6.79 -18.64 16.58
CA SER A 87 7.77 -18.12 17.55
C SER A 87 8.71 -19.22 18.03
N GLU A 88 8.18 -20.42 18.33
CA GLU A 88 8.97 -21.55 18.79
C GLU A 88 9.88 -22.10 17.67
N PHE A 89 9.43 -22.05 16.42
CA PHE A 89 10.23 -22.40 15.25
C PHE A 89 11.41 -21.44 15.05
N MET A 90 11.20 -20.12 15.22
CA MET A 90 12.28 -19.14 15.16
C MET A 90 13.35 -19.39 16.22
N THR A 91 12.95 -19.74 17.44
CA THR A 91 13.88 -20.13 18.51
C THR A 91 14.64 -21.40 18.15
N ALA A 92 13.97 -22.42 17.59
CA ALA A 92 14.63 -23.64 17.13
C ALA A 92 15.68 -23.35 16.05
N MET A 93 15.37 -22.49 15.08
CA MET A 93 16.28 -22.13 14.00
C MET A 93 17.51 -21.34 14.47
N GLN A 94 17.32 -20.46 15.44
CA GLN A 94 18.44 -19.75 16.09
C GLN A 94 19.35 -20.73 16.85
N LEU A 95 18.78 -21.70 17.54
CA LEU A 95 19.55 -22.74 18.24
C LEU A 95 20.31 -23.66 17.27
N VAL A 96 19.72 -23.99 16.11
CA VAL A 96 20.42 -24.74 15.05
C VAL A 96 21.63 -23.96 14.55
N SER A 97 21.48 -22.65 14.32
CA SER A 97 22.58 -21.80 13.85
C SER A 97 23.72 -21.69 14.88
N LEU A 98 23.37 -21.59 16.17
CA LEU A 98 24.34 -21.61 17.27
C LEU A 98 25.07 -22.96 17.38
N ALA A 99 24.34 -24.06 17.21
CA ALA A 99 24.92 -25.40 17.22
C ALA A 99 25.85 -25.63 16.03
N GLN A 100 25.49 -25.13 14.83
CA GLN A 100 26.35 -25.17 13.64
C GLN A 100 27.61 -24.31 13.79
N ALA A 101 27.53 -23.20 14.54
CA ALA A 101 28.69 -22.38 14.90
C ALA A 101 29.59 -23.01 15.99
N GLY A 102 29.23 -24.19 16.52
CA GLY A 102 30.02 -24.92 17.50
C GLY A 102 29.82 -24.50 18.96
N HIS A 103 28.74 -23.76 19.27
CA HIS A 103 28.42 -23.35 20.64
C HIS A 103 27.51 -24.38 21.35
N GLU A 104 27.64 -24.49 22.67
CA GLU A 104 26.80 -25.39 23.48
C GLU A 104 25.32 -24.96 23.48
N ILE A 105 24.44 -25.93 23.28
CA ILE A 105 22.99 -25.74 23.15
C ILE A 105 22.36 -25.59 24.56
N SER A 106 22.40 -24.39 25.15
CA SER A 106 21.84 -24.10 26.47
C SER A 106 20.74 -23.04 26.45
N GLN A 107 19.70 -23.21 27.28
CA GLN A 107 18.59 -22.25 27.44
C GLN A 107 19.05 -20.84 27.88
N GLY A 108 20.23 -20.74 28.50
CA GLY A 108 20.77 -19.47 29.02
C GLY A 108 21.44 -18.56 27.98
N THR A 109 21.79 -19.06 26.79
CA THR A 109 22.60 -18.32 25.81
C THR A 109 21.77 -17.39 24.90
N LEU A 110 20.44 -17.60 24.84
CA LEU A 110 19.52 -16.81 24.02
C LEU A 110 19.26 -15.38 24.55
N ALA A 111 19.57 -15.12 25.81
CA ALA A 111 19.38 -13.79 26.43
C ALA A 111 20.54 -12.81 26.14
N HIS A 112 21.70 -13.30 25.69
CA HIS A 112 22.93 -12.50 25.58
C HIS A 112 23.72 -12.66 24.27
N ALA A 113 23.24 -13.43 23.30
CA ALA A 113 23.91 -13.52 21.99
C ALA A 113 23.49 -12.33 21.10
N ASP A 114 24.48 -11.56 20.63
CA ASP A 114 24.31 -10.50 19.61
C ASP A 114 23.69 -11.08 18.32
N LEU A 115 22.37 -10.98 18.22
CA LEU A 115 21.52 -11.50 17.12
C LEU A 115 21.83 -10.88 15.74
N GLU A 116 22.74 -9.91 15.65
CA GLU A 116 23.09 -9.22 14.40
C GLU A 116 24.27 -9.85 13.63
N ARG A 117 24.97 -10.85 14.20
CA ARG A 117 26.16 -11.47 13.57
C ARG A 117 26.04 -12.96 13.23
N LEU A 118 24.91 -13.60 13.50
CA LEU A 118 24.75 -15.03 13.21
C LEU A 118 24.39 -15.24 11.73
N GLU A 119 25.25 -15.98 11.02
CA GLU A 119 24.99 -16.43 9.66
C GLU A 119 23.78 -17.38 9.63
N PRO A 120 22.94 -17.31 8.58
CA PRO A 120 21.80 -18.21 8.45
C PRO A 120 22.26 -19.68 8.41
N PRO A 121 21.48 -20.60 8.98
CA PRO A 121 21.87 -21.99 9.09
C PRO A 121 21.89 -22.62 7.71
N THR A 122 22.94 -23.39 7.45
CA THR A 122 23.09 -24.09 6.18
C THR A 122 22.23 -25.36 6.24
N MET A 123 21.27 -25.46 5.31
CA MET A 123 20.33 -26.58 5.20
C MET A 123 20.48 -27.23 3.83
N GLU A 124 21.03 -28.45 3.76
CA GLU A 124 21.26 -29.11 2.48
C GLU A 124 19.94 -29.55 1.82
N GLY A 125 19.76 -29.20 0.53
CA GLY A 125 18.63 -29.68 -0.29
C GLY A 125 17.37 -28.80 -0.28
N LEU A 126 17.40 -27.66 0.43
CA LEU A 126 16.29 -26.69 0.45
C LEU A 126 15.99 -26.13 -0.96
N ASP A 127 17.03 -25.91 -1.77
CA ASP A 127 16.95 -25.38 -3.14
C ASP A 127 16.11 -26.28 -4.08
N LYS A 128 16.12 -27.60 -3.84
CA LYS A 128 15.39 -28.58 -4.63
C LYS A 128 13.90 -28.61 -4.26
N LYS A 129 13.54 -28.27 -3.02
CA LYS A 129 12.14 -28.17 -2.56
C LYS A 129 11.49 -26.88 -3.02
N LEU A 130 12.21 -25.76 -2.96
CA LEU A 130 11.75 -24.45 -3.46
C LEU A 130 11.45 -24.49 -4.98
N LYS A 131 12.22 -25.24 -5.77
CA LYS A 131 11.97 -25.43 -7.22
C LYS A 131 10.85 -26.41 -7.55
N LYS A 132 10.45 -27.30 -6.64
CA LYS A 132 9.42 -28.32 -6.93
C LYS A 132 8.00 -27.74 -6.84
N ASN A 133 7.79 -26.74 -6.00
CA ASN A 133 6.49 -26.08 -5.85
C ASN A 133 6.15 -25.14 -7.01
N SER A 134 7.13 -24.73 -7.84
CA SER A 134 6.89 -23.91 -9.04
C SER A 134 6.61 -24.71 -10.31
N ALA A 135 6.82 -26.04 -10.32
CA ALA A 135 6.77 -26.87 -11.52
C ALA A 135 5.39 -27.49 -11.83
N SER A 136 4.38 -27.30 -10.98
CA SER A 136 3.03 -27.85 -11.18
C SER A 136 2.00 -26.74 -11.44
N LYS A 137 2.21 -25.94 -12.50
CA LYS A 137 1.17 -25.18 -13.23
C LYS A 137 1.78 -24.46 -14.43
N SER A 138 1.85 -25.12 -15.59
CA SER A 138 1.62 -24.53 -16.91
C SER A 138 1.93 -25.54 -18.01
N HIS A 139 1.01 -25.67 -18.97
CA HIS A 139 1.20 -26.37 -20.23
C HIS A 139 0.89 -25.38 -21.35
N SER A 140 1.85 -25.21 -22.27
CA SER A 140 1.77 -24.73 -23.68
C SER A 140 1.13 -23.36 -23.96
N ASP A 141 1.73 -22.42 -24.70
CA ASP A 141 2.33 -22.56 -26.02
C ASP A 141 3.55 -21.65 -26.31
N ILE A 142 4.36 -22.13 -27.26
CA ILE A 142 5.66 -21.65 -27.73
C ILE A 142 5.46 -20.72 -28.94
N ILE A 143 6.12 -19.55 -28.97
CA ILE A 143 6.74 -19.00 -30.20
C ILE A 143 8.12 -18.42 -29.84
N ALA A 144 9.12 -18.94 -30.53
CA ALA A 144 10.55 -18.66 -30.36
C ALA A 144 11.00 -17.37 -31.07
N CYS A 145 12.00 -16.69 -30.50
CA CYS A 145 13.00 -15.93 -31.25
C CYS A 145 14.27 -15.69 -30.39
N HIS A 146 15.35 -16.39 -30.75
CA HIS A 146 16.75 -16.11 -30.43
C HIS A 146 17.46 -15.91 -31.80
N PRO A 147 18.55 -15.12 -31.93
CA PRO A 147 19.84 -15.31 -31.22
C PRO A 147 20.43 -13.96 -30.75
N SER A 148 21.48 -13.80 -29.95
CA SER A 148 22.57 -14.63 -29.40
C SER A 148 23.26 -13.74 -28.36
N GLU A 149 23.65 -14.26 -27.19
CA GLU A 149 24.89 -13.85 -26.52
C GLU A 149 25.22 -14.81 -25.37
N THR A 150 26.51 -15.15 -25.28
CA THR A 150 27.16 -16.21 -24.49
C THR A 150 27.16 -15.96 -22.97
N PRO A 151 27.30 -17.01 -22.14
CA PRO A 151 27.21 -16.89 -20.68
C PRO A 151 28.54 -16.38 -20.10
N VAL A 152 28.53 -15.18 -19.53
CA VAL A 152 29.65 -14.72 -18.70
C VAL A 152 29.46 -15.24 -17.28
N SER A 153 30.39 -16.11 -16.91
CA SER A 153 30.59 -16.74 -15.62
C SER A 153 30.63 -15.75 -14.44
N ALA A 154 30.08 -16.23 -13.32
CA ALA A 154 30.01 -15.59 -12.02
C ALA A 154 31.34 -14.98 -11.54
N ASN A 155 31.29 -13.70 -11.15
CA ASN A 155 32.23 -13.03 -10.26
C ASN A 155 31.49 -11.89 -9.53
N TRP A 156 30.58 -12.23 -8.60
CA TRP A 156 29.75 -11.23 -7.89
C TRP A 156 30.28 -10.83 -6.51
N PHE A 157 31.43 -11.35 -6.04
CA PHE A 157 31.98 -10.92 -4.75
C PHE A 157 33.31 -10.21 -4.94
N ASN A 158 33.23 -8.91 -5.22
CA ASN A 158 34.31 -7.99 -4.89
C ASN A 158 33.73 -6.84 -4.06
N SER A 159 33.92 -6.95 -2.75
CA SER A 159 33.67 -5.90 -1.77
C SER A 159 34.49 -4.67 -2.14
N LYS A 160 33.83 -3.66 -2.71
CA LYS A 160 34.34 -2.29 -2.73
C LYS A 160 33.23 -1.37 -2.23
N SER A 161 33.59 -0.67 -1.16
CA SER A 161 32.90 0.42 -0.50
C SER A 161 31.93 1.19 -1.39
N GLY A 162 30.77 1.53 -0.82
CA GLY A 162 29.69 2.28 -1.46
C GLY A 162 30.22 3.47 -2.25
N LYS A 163 30.33 3.30 -3.58
CA LYS A 163 30.46 4.42 -4.49
C LYS A 163 29.10 5.11 -4.50
N LYS A 164 29.04 6.22 -3.76
CA LYS A 164 28.02 7.26 -3.97
C LYS A 164 27.91 7.48 -5.47
N ILE A 165 26.69 7.36 -5.99
CA ILE A 165 26.37 7.68 -7.39
C ILE A 165 27.00 9.04 -7.68
N PRO A 166 27.84 9.19 -8.72
CA PRO A 166 28.50 10.46 -8.98
C PRO A 166 27.45 11.55 -9.15
N LEU A 167 27.52 12.59 -8.32
CA LEU A 167 26.65 13.78 -8.30
C LEU A 167 26.61 14.56 -9.64
N ARG A 168 27.28 14.07 -10.69
CA ARG A 168 27.49 14.75 -11.98
C ARG A 168 26.70 14.15 -13.15
N SER A 169 25.90 13.11 -12.94
CA SER A 169 25.18 12.42 -14.04
C SER A 169 23.66 12.54 -13.96
N VAL A 170 23.16 13.43 -13.13
CA VAL A 170 21.72 13.58 -12.89
C VAL A 170 21.37 15.06 -13.00
N THR A 171 20.57 15.41 -14.01
CA THR A 171 20.12 16.78 -14.30
C THR A 171 19.05 17.26 -13.32
N SER A 172 18.31 16.35 -12.67
CA SER A 172 17.30 16.63 -11.64
C SER A 172 17.23 15.51 -10.59
N ILE A 173 16.91 15.81 -9.33
CA ILE A 173 16.73 14.80 -8.25
C ILE A 173 15.76 13.68 -8.69
N ILE A 174 14.74 14.04 -9.48
CA ILE A 174 13.73 13.13 -10.02
C ILE A 174 14.37 12.06 -10.92
N ASP A 175 15.28 12.45 -11.82
CA ASP A 175 16.01 11.51 -12.68
C ASP A 175 16.85 10.53 -11.85
N GLY A 176 17.40 11.00 -10.72
CA GLY A 176 18.19 10.20 -9.79
C GLY A 176 17.34 9.17 -9.05
N LEU A 177 16.14 9.55 -8.64
CA LEU A 177 15.15 8.66 -8.02
C LEU A 177 14.64 7.62 -9.04
N LYS A 178 14.29 8.07 -10.25
CA LYS A 178 13.86 7.23 -11.37
C LYS A 178 14.92 6.18 -11.70
N LYS A 179 16.18 6.59 -11.84
CA LYS A 179 17.31 5.68 -12.04
C LYS A 179 17.46 4.70 -10.89
N SER A 180 17.38 5.17 -9.64
CA SER A 180 17.51 4.32 -8.46
C SER A 180 16.38 3.28 -8.36
N TYR A 181 15.14 3.65 -8.69
CA TYR A 181 14.02 2.72 -8.75
C TYR A 181 14.24 1.66 -9.82
N ILE A 182 14.59 2.05 -11.05
CA ILE A 182 14.78 1.13 -12.18
C ILE A 182 15.94 0.16 -11.92
N GLU A 183 17.06 0.64 -11.38
CA GLU A 183 18.26 -0.17 -11.18
C GLU A 183 18.17 -1.08 -9.95
N LYS A 184 17.55 -0.62 -8.85
CA LYS A 184 17.60 -1.34 -7.56
C LYS A 184 16.29 -1.97 -7.15
N LEU A 185 15.18 -1.25 -7.28
CA LEU A 185 13.91 -1.65 -6.66
C LEU A 185 13.03 -2.44 -7.61
N ARG A 186 12.96 -2.03 -8.88
CA ARG A 186 12.19 -2.70 -9.93
C ARG A 186 12.57 -4.17 -10.14
N PRO A 187 13.86 -4.58 -10.13
CA PRO A 187 14.22 -5.99 -10.24
C PRO A 187 13.70 -6.81 -9.06
N LEU A 188 13.71 -6.25 -7.84
CA LEU A 188 13.18 -6.91 -6.65
C LEU A 188 11.67 -7.06 -6.71
N GLU A 189 10.93 -6.00 -7.08
CA GLU A 189 9.47 -6.07 -7.23
C GLU A 189 9.06 -7.13 -8.25
N LYS A 190 9.77 -7.24 -9.37
CA LYS A 190 9.54 -8.28 -10.38
C LYS A 190 9.86 -9.69 -9.87
N THR A 191 10.97 -9.83 -9.15
CA THR A 191 11.42 -11.14 -8.65
C THR A 191 10.42 -11.71 -7.63
N TYR A 192 9.89 -10.85 -6.76
CA TYR A 192 8.92 -11.24 -5.72
C TYR A 192 7.46 -11.03 -6.13
N GLN A 193 7.17 -10.72 -7.40
CA GLN A 193 5.82 -10.46 -7.91
C GLN A 193 5.02 -9.44 -7.06
N PHE A 194 5.68 -8.42 -6.53
CA PHE A 194 5.08 -7.41 -5.63
C PHE A 194 3.82 -6.76 -6.21
N HIS A 195 3.77 -6.64 -7.55
CA HIS A 195 2.64 -6.07 -8.27
C HIS A 195 1.29 -6.75 -8.08
N ASP A 196 1.28 -8.05 -7.77
CA ASP A 196 0.05 -8.81 -7.59
C ASP A 196 -0.57 -8.60 -6.21
N PHE A 197 0.21 -8.08 -5.25
CA PHE A 197 -0.17 -8.00 -3.84
C PHE A 197 -0.39 -6.59 -3.34
N VAL A 198 0.40 -5.61 -3.81
CA VAL A 198 0.41 -4.26 -3.19
C VAL A 198 0.19 -3.15 -4.21
N SER A 199 1.08 -3.01 -5.19
CA SER A 199 1.01 -1.89 -6.14
C SER A 199 1.59 -2.27 -7.50
N PRO A 200 0.97 -1.84 -8.61
CA PRO A 200 1.57 -1.93 -9.93
C PRO A 200 2.97 -1.30 -9.98
N LEU A 201 3.79 -1.79 -10.90
CA LEU A 201 5.14 -1.25 -11.16
C LEU A 201 5.06 0.23 -11.54
N LEU A 202 5.93 1.05 -10.96
CA LEU A 202 6.02 2.46 -11.31
C LEU A 202 6.56 2.62 -12.73
N THR A 203 5.92 3.50 -13.49
CA THR A 203 6.29 3.90 -14.84
C THR A 203 7.07 5.20 -14.80
N SER A 204 7.76 5.55 -15.89
CA SER A 204 8.41 6.86 -16.01
C SER A 204 7.41 8.01 -15.81
N SER A 205 6.19 7.84 -16.29
CA SER A 205 5.10 8.82 -16.20
C SER A 205 4.67 9.07 -14.76
N ASP A 206 4.91 8.15 -13.82
CA ASP A 206 4.67 8.37 -12.40
C ASP A 206 5.70 9.30 -11.75
N PHE A 207 6.94 9.33 -12.25
CA PHE A 207 7.99 10.24 -11.77
C PHE A 207 7.87 11.65 -12.39
N ASP A 208 7.41 11.69 -13.64
CA ASP A 208 7.25 12.92 -14.42
C ASP A 208 5.85 13.54 -14.18
N ALA A 209 5.01 12.91 -13.35
CA ALA A 209 3.67 13.37 -13.02
C ALA A 209 3.69 14.68 -12.23
N LYS A 210 2.73 15.56 -12.55
CA LYS A 210 2.49 16.78 -11.78
C LYS A 210 1.90 16.45 -10.41
N PRO A 211 2.14 17.29 -9.38
CA PRO A 211 1.51 17.13 -8.08
C PRO A 211 -0.01 16.99 -8.17
N MET A 212 -0.55 15.98 -7.47
CA MET A 212 -1.97 15.65 -7.50
C MET A 212 -2.66 16.00 -6.18
N VAL A 213 -3.78 16.72 -6.30
CA VAL A 213 -4.64 17.11 -5.18
C VAL A 213 -5.97 16.39 -5.30
N MET A 214 -6.24 15.45 -4.40
CA MET A 214 -7.51 14.71 -4.35
C MET A 214 -8.51 15.38 -3.42
N LEU A 215 -9.73 15.60 -3.88
CA LEU A 215 -10.83 16.09 -3.07
C LEU A 215 -11.76 14.94 -2.71
N LEU A 216 -11.99 14.74 -1.42
CA LEU A 216 -12.80 13.65 -0.90
C LEU A 216 -13.79 14.16 0.16
N GLY A 217 -15.00 13.64 0.16
CA GLY A 217 -16.07 14.14 1.03
C GLY A 217 -17.45 13.65 0.60
N GLN A 218 -18.43 13.86 1.46
CA GLN A 218 -19.82 13.44 1.21
C GLN A 218 -20.48 14.22 0.06
N TYR A 219 -21.68 13.82 -0.34
CA TYR A 219 -22.46 14.57 -1.31
C TYR A 219 -22.75 15.99 -0.82
N SER A 220 -22.79 16.93 -1.76
CA SER A 220 -23.15 18.32 -1.49
C SER A 220 -22.18 19.08 -0.55
N THR A 221 -20.99 18.55 -0.24
CA THR A 221 -19.95 19.26 0.53
C THR A 221 -19.22 20.35 -0.26
N GLY A 222 -19.41 20.39 -1.59
CA GLY A 222 -18.87 21.44 -2.45
C GLY A 222 -17.51 21.12 -3.08
N LYS A 223 -17.15 19.84 -3.31
CA LYS A 223 -15.89 19.43 -3.98
C LYS A 223 -15.73 20.05 -5.38
N THR A 224 -16.70 19.80 -6.26
CA THR A 224 -16.71 20.38 -7.61
C THR A 224 -16.74 21.90 -7.59
N THR A 225 -17.51 22.49 -6.66
CA THR A 225 -17.56 23.94 -6.46
C THR A 225 -16.21 24.50 -6.01
N PHE A 226 -15.48 23.79 -5.14
CA PHE A 226 -14.16 24.18 -4.66
C PHE A 226 -13.16 24.23 -5.82
N ILE A 227 -13.15 23.22 -6.70
CA ILE A 227 -12.29 23.21 -7.89
C ILE A 227 -12.67 24.36 -8.84
N LYS A 228 -13.96 24.53 -9.12
CA LYS A 228 -14.46 25.63 -9.96
C LYS A 228 -14.06 27.00 -9.40
N HIS A 229 -14.15 27.16 -8.09
CA HIS A 229 -13.75 28.40 -7.42
C HIS A 229 -12.24 28.64 -7.54
N LEU A 230 -11.44 27.60 -7.33
CA LEU A 230 -9.98 27.67 -7.41
C LEU A 230 -9.47 27.96 -8.82
N LEU A 231 -10.11 27.38 -9.84
CA LEU A 231 -9.83 27.66 -11.26
C LEU A 231 -10.49 28.96 -11.76
N LYS A 232 -11.37 29.58 -10.96
CA LYS A 232 -12.25 30.70 -11.35
C LYS A 232 -13.12 30.44 -12.59
N THR A 233 -13.13 29.21 -13.08
CA THR A 233 -13.72 28.76 -14.34
C THR A 233 -14.27 27.35 -14.14
N SER A 234 -15.33 26.99 -14.87
CA SER A 234 -15.88 25.62 -14.83
C SER A 234 -15.08 24.71 -15.75
N TYR A 235 -14.89 23.45 -15.34
CA TYR A 235 -14.23 22.46 -16.18
C TYR A 235 -15.20 21.63 -17.02
N PRO A 236 -14.78 21.15 -18.21
CA PRO A 236 -15.60 20.26 -19.05
C PRO A 236 -16.07 19.04 -18.27
N GLY A 237 -17.37 18.74 -18.34
CA GLY A 237 -17.96 17.61 -17.59
C GLY A 237 -18.33 17.92 -16.13
N ALA A 238 -18.08 19.14 -15.64
CA ALA A 238 -18.54 19.54 -14.31
C ALA A 238 -20.07 19.73 -14.30
N HIS A 239 -20.77 18.91 -13.52
CA HIS A 239 -22.18 19.11 -13.21
C HIS A 239 -22.34 19.48 -11.73
N ILE A 240 -22.76 20.73 -11.46
CA ILE A 240 -23.03 21.20 -10.10
C ILE A 240 -24.54 21.24 -9.92
N GLY A 241 -25.08 20.34 -9.10
CA GLY A 241 -26.49 20.32 -8.72
C GLY A 241 -26.70 19.85 -7.28
N PRO A 242 -27.88 20.12 -6.69
CA PRO A 242 -28.24 19.67 -5.35
C PRO A 242 -28.49 18.14 -5.27
N GLU A 243 -28.82 17.52 -6.40
CA GLU A 243 -28.90 16.07 -6.56
C GLU A 243 -27.49 15.45 -6.67
N PRO A 244 -27.31 14.15 -6.34
CA PRO A 244 -26.04 13.44 -6.51
C PRO A 244 -25.65 13.42 -8.00
N THR A 245 -24.95 14.46 -8.42
CA THR A 245 -24.67 14.80 -9.82
C THR A 245 -23.30 14.26 -10.25
N THR A 246 -22.34 14.21 -9.34
CA THR A 246 -21.01 13.62 -9.59
C THR A 246 -20.98 12.16 -9.15
N ASP A 247 -21.24 11.24 -10.08
CA ASP A 247 -21.09 9.78 -9.90
C ASP A 247 -19.77 9.23 -10.48
N ARG A 248 -18.94 10.12 -11.05
CA ARG A 248 -17.67 9.81 -11.72
C ARG A 248 -16.48 10.37 -10.96
N PHE A 249 -15.34 9.70 -11.13
CA PHE A 249 -14.04 10.25 -10.81
C PHE A 249 -13.58 11.11 -11.98
N VAL A 250 -13.31 12.39 -11.72
CA VAL A 250 -12.85 13.34 -12.73
C VAL A 250 -11.46 13.83 -12.39
N VAL A 251 -10.51 13.57 -13.27
CA VAL A 251 -9.18 14.16 -13.20
C VAL A 251 -9.19 15.45 -14.00
N VAL A 252 -8.92 16.58 -13.37
CA VAL A 252 -8.81 17.88 -14.04
C VAL A 252 -7.34 18.21 -14.21
N THR A 253 -6.87 18.23 -15.46
CA THR A 253 -5.47 18.47 -15.81
C THR A 253 -5.34 19.46 -16.96
N SER A 254 -4.14 19.99 -17.16
CA SER A 254 -3.89 20.92 -18.26
C SER A 254 -3.82 20.18 -19.60
N GLY A 255 -4.45 20.75 -20.62
CA GLY A 255 -4.38 20.30 -21.99
C GLY A 255 -4.50 21.47 -22.97
N PRO A 256 -4.15 21.27 -24.25
CA PRO A 256 -4.21 22.33 -25.25
C PRO A 256 -5.65 22.76 -25.55
N ASP A 257 -6.58 21.82 -25.49
CA ASP A 257 -7.99 22.03 -25.82
C ASP A 257 -8.89 21.61 -24.66
N GLU A 258 -10.03 22.28 -24.53
CA GLU A 258 -11.09 21.91 -23.60
C GLU A 258 -11.81 20.65 -24.07
N ARG A 259 -11.52 19.51 -23.43
CA ARG A 259 -12.13 18.23 -23.79
C ARG A 259 -12.26 17.27 -22.61
N CYS A 260 -13.28 16.42 -22.70
CA CYS A 260 -13.48 15.29 -21.81
C CYS A 260 -12.99 14.00 -22.49
N ILE A 261 -12.06 13.30 -21.86
CA ILE A 261 -11.56 12.01 -22.33
C ILE A 261 -12.15 10.91 -21.43
N PRO A 262 -12.73 9.85 -21.99
CA PRO A 262 -13.26 8.74 -21.21
C PRO A 262 -12.15 7.85 -20.62
N GLY A 263 -12.42 7.26 -19.45
CA GLY A 263 -11.46 6.46 -18.67
C GLY A 263 -10.83 5.31 -19.43
N ASN A 264 -11.59 4.64 -20.30
CA ASN A 264 -11.08 3.55 -21.14
C ASN A 264 -9.91 3.98 -22.05
N THR A 265 -9.93 5.22 -22.53
CA THR A 265 -8.86 5.76 -23.39
C THR A 265 -7.65 6.16 -22.57
N ILE A 266 -7.89 6.77 -21.41
CA ILE A 266 -6.83 7.27 -20.50
C ILE A 266 -6.02 6.13 -19.89
N ALA A 267 -6.65 4.99 -19.60
CA ALA A 267 -5.95 3.84 -19.04
C ALA A 267 -4.93 3.19 -20.00
N VAL A 268 -5.02 3.47 -21.31
CA VAL A 268 -4.10 2.94 -22.33
C VAL A 268 -3.01 3.95 -22.70
N GLN A 269 -3.24 5.23 -22.40
CA GLN A 269 -2.32 6.33 -22.66
C GLN A 269 -1.07 6.23 -21.79
N ALA A 270 0.09 6.01 -22.44
CA ALA A 270 1.37 5.85 -21.74
C ALA A 270 1.94 7.18 -21.21
N ASP A 271 1.50 8.31 -21.76
CA ASP A 271 1.84 9.66 -21.32
C ASP A 271 1.24 10.00 -19.96
N MET A 272 0.16 9.33 -19.55
CA MET A 272 -0.56 9.62 -18.31
C MET A 272 -0.35 8.53 -17.24
N PRO A 273 -0.23 8.89 -15.94
CA PRO A 273 0.04 7.95 -14.85
C PRO A 273 -1.18 7.13 -14.41
N TYR A 274 -2.11 6.83 -15.32
CA TYR A 274 -3.41 6.21 -15.02
C TYR A 274 -3.56 4.77 -15.54
N SER A 275 -2.50 4.20 -16.11
CA SER A 275 -2.51 2.82 -16.63
C SER A 275 -2.88 1.77 -15.60
N GLY A 276 -2.47 1.97 -14.34
CA GLY A 276 -2.81 1.09 -13.21
C GLY A 276 -4.31 0.98 -12.93
N LEU A 277 -5.13 1.96 -13.34
CA LEU A 277 -6.57 1.94 -13.12
C LEU A 277 -7.29 0.87 -13.95
N SER A 278 -6.65 0.34 -14.99
CA SER A 278 -7.17 -0.78 -15.80
C SER A 278 -7.47 -2.03 -14.96
N SER A 279 -6.75 -2.22 -13.86
CA SER A 279 -6.94 -3.34 -12.93
C SER A 279 -8.31 -3.35 -12.22
N PHE A 280 -8.97 -2.19 -12.08
CA PHE A 280 -10.31 -2.08 -11.50
C PHE A 280 -11.43 -2.45 -12.49
N GLY A 281 -11.09 -2.74 -13.75
CA GLY A 281 -12.01 -3.22 -14.76
C GLY A 281 -12.88 -2.15 -15.43
N THR A 282 -13.65 -2.58 -16.43
CA THR A 282 -14.45 -1.69 -17.30
C THR A 282 -15.58 -0.98 -16.55
N ALA A 283 -16.12 -1.59 -15.49
CA ALA A 283 -17.15 -0.99 -14.65
C ALA A 283 -16.68 0.33 -14.04
N PHE A 284 -15.46 0.37 -13.50
CA PHE A 284 -14.85 1.58 -12.98
C PHE A 284 -14.47 2.56 -14.09
N LEU A 285 -13.81 2.08 -15.16
CA LEU A 285 -13.35 2.94 -16.25
C LEU A 285 -14.50 3.71 -16.95
N SER A 286 -15.71 3.14 -16.96
CA SER A 286 -16.92 3.84 -17.44
C SER A 286 -17.37 5.02 -16.57
N LYS A 287 -16.92 5.04 -15.31
CA LYS A 287 -17.16 6.09 -14.31
C LYS A 287 -15.90 6.91 -14.02
N PHE A 288 -14.89 6.81 -14.87
CA PHE A 288 -13.66 7.57 -14.80
C PHE A 288 -13.54 8.47 -16.02
N GLU A 289 -13.16 9.72 -15.82
CA GLU A 289 -13.10 10.74 -16.86
C GLU A 289 -11.89 11.67 -16.60
N CYS A 290 -11.21 12.11 -17.66
CA CYS A 290 -10.19 13.16 -17.56
C CYS A 290 -10.71 14.39 -18.31
N SER A 291 -10.83 15.48 -17.57
CA SER A 291 -11.18 16.80 -18.08
C SER A 291 -9.88 17.57 -18.33
N GLN A 292 -9.60 17.86 -19.60
CA GLN A 292 -8.46 18.65 -20.03
C GLN A 292 -8.92 20.06 -20.37
N MET A 293 -8.16 21.06 -19.94
CA MET A 293 -8.36 22.46 -20.32
C MET A 293 -7.06 23.27 -20.22
N PRO A 294 -6.89 24.34 -20.99
CA PRO A 294 -5.77 25.25 -20.82
C PRO A 294 -6.01 26.15 -19.61
N HIS A 295 -5.21 26.00 -18.55
CA HIS A 295 -5.27 26.90 -17.39
C HIS A 295 -3.90 27.00 -16.68
N PRO A 296 -3.42 28.20 -16.31
CA PRO A 296 -2.09 28.39 -15.71
C PRO A 296 -1.89 27.58 -14.42
N LEU A 297 -2.93 27.44 -13.59
CA LEU A 297 -2.83 26.60 -12.39
C LEU A 297 -2.65 25.12 -12.73
N LEU A 298 -3.31 24.62 -13.78
CA LEU A 298 -3.26 23.22 -14.18
C LEU A 298 -1.95 22.84 -14.88
N GLU A 299 -1.16 23.84 -15.30
CA GLU A 299 0.21 23.62 -15.77
C GLU A 299 1.09 23.07 -14.65
N HIS A 300 0.79 23.41 -13.40
CA HIS A 300 1.58 23.02 -12.23
C HIS A 300 0.95 21.92 -11.38
N ILE A 301 -0.39 21.86 -11.29
CA ILE A 301 -1.08 20.90 -10.42
C ILE A 301 -2.23 20.19 -11.14
N THR A 302 -2.53 18.98 -10.72
CA THR A 302 -3.69 18.21 -11.21
C THR A 302 -4.67 17.98 -10.08
N PHE A 303 -5.97 18.17 -10.34
CA PHE A 303 -7.02 17.91 -9.36
C PHE A 303 -7.69 16.58 -9.64
N VAL A 304 -8.08 15.87 -8.58
CA VAL A 304 -8.92 14.68 -8.66
C VAL A 304 -10.20 14.96 -7.91
N ASP A 305 -11.30 15.16 -8.64
CA ASP A 305 -12.65 15.24 -8.08
C ASP A 305 -13.20 13.83 -7.91
N THR A 306 -13.46 13.44 -6.66
CA THR A 306 -14.05 12.12 -6.36
C THR A 306 -15.56 12.24 -6.23
N PRO A 307 -16.33 11.20 -6.60
CA PRO A 307 -17.76 11.22 -6.40
C PRO A 307 -18.07 11.27 -4.90
N GLY A 308 -19.20 11.87 -4.54
CA GLY A 308 -19.59 11.99 -3.13
C GLY A 308 -19.65 10.64 -2.43
N VAL A 309 -19.22 10.57 -1.17
CA VAL A 309 -19.42 9.35 -0.38
C VAL A 309 -20.87 9.31 0.10
N LEU A 310 -21.55 8.19 -0.17
CA LEU A 310 -22.98 8.02 0.11
C LEU A 310 -23.20 7.84 1.61
N SER A 311 -24.31 8.39 2.12
CA SER A 311 -24.73 8.24 3.51
C SER A 311 -25.78 7.12 3.57
N GLY A 312 -25.36 5.87 3.77
CA GLY A 312 -26.27 4.76 4.10
C GLY A 312 -26.15 3.50 3.24
N GLU A 313 -26.51 2.36 3.86
CA GLU A 313 -26.36 1.00 3.32
C GLU A 313 -27.06 0.77 1.96
N LYS A 314 -28.23 1.38 1.75
CA LYS A 314 -29.09 1.14 0.56
C LYS A 314 -28.54 1.73 -0.74
N GLN A 315 -27.62 2.69 -0.66
CA GLN A 315 -26.98 3.26 -1.86
C GLN A 315 -25.62 2.62 -2.15
N ARG A 316 -25.05 1.83 -1.22
CA ARG A 316 -23.83 1.04 -1.46
C ARG A 316 -24.01 0.04 -2.59
N THR A 317 -25.21 -0.52 -2.74
CA THR A 317 -25.55 -1.48 -3.81
C THR A 317 -25.60 -0.85 -5.21
N GLN A 318 -25.49 0.48 -5.36
CA GLN A 318 -25.46 1.12 -6.67
C GLN A 318 -24.07 1.17 -7.32
N ARG A 319 -22.98 0.94 -6.56
CA ARG A 319 -21.61 0.96 -7.11
C ARG A 319 -21.20 -0.44 -7.56
N SER A 320 -20.96 -0.60 -8.85
CA SER A 320 -20.48 -1.83 -9.48
C SER A 320 -18.96 -2.01 -9.40
N TYR A 321 -18.26 -1.15 -8.66
CA TYR A 321 -16.79 -1.15 -8.52
C TYR A 321 -16.37 -0.88 -7.08
N ASP A 322 -15.14 -1.27 -6.74
CA ASP A 322 -14.55 -1.05 -5.42
C ASP A 322 -14.11 0.40 -5.23
N PHE A 323 -15.00 1.23 -4.67
CA PHE A 323 -14.71 2.64 -4.37
C PHE A 323 -13.54 2.81 -3.39
N THR A 324 -13.40 1.92 -2.40
CA THR A 324 -12.35 2.01 -1.39
C THR A 324 -10.97 1.69 -1.97
N GLY A 325 -10.87 0.65 -2.80
CA GLY A 325 -9.64 0.31 -3.51
C GLY A 325 -9.19 1.41 -4.47
N VAL A 326 -10.10 1.96 -5.27
CA VAL A 326 -9.79 3.08 -6.18
C VAL A 326 -9.32 4.31 -5.41
N THR A 327 -10.00 4.65 -4.31
CA THR A 327 -9.61 5.81 -3.48
C THR A 327 -8.23 5.60 -2.85
N SER A 328 -7.94 4.39 -2.37
CA SER A 328 -6.62 4.05 -1.82
C SER A 328 -5.52 4.15 -2.88
N TRP A 329 -5.81 3.72 -4.11
CA TRP A 329 -4.89 3.87 -5.25
C TRP A 329 -4.58 5.34 -5.56
N PHE A 330 -5.60 6.22 -5.59
CA PHE A 330 -5.36 7.65 -5.76
C PHE A 330 -4.61 8.24 -4.57
N ALA A 331 -4.94 7.84 -3.34
CA ALA A 331 -4.27 8.33 -2.14
C ALA A 331 -2.76 8.03 -2.13
N ALA A 332 -2.36 6.86 -2.63
CA ALA A 332 -0.96 6.50 -2.76
C ALA A 332 -0.19 7.42 -3.73
N LYS A 333 -0.86 7.90 -4.79
CA LYS A 333 -0.27 8.77 -5.81
C LYS A 333 -0.42 10.26 -5.55
N CYS A 334 -1.40 10.67 -4.74
CA CYS A 334 -1.65 12.08 -4.46
C CYS A 334 -0.62 12.65 -3.49
N ASP A 335 -0.36 13.94 -3.61
CA ASP A 335 0.51 14.71 -2.74
C ASP A 335 -0.28 15.41 -1.63
N LEU A 336 -1.54 15.71 -1.90
CA LEU A 336 -2.45 16.36 -0.96
C LEU A 336 -3.85 15.75 -1.06
N ILE A 337 -4.44 15.42 0.08
CA ILE A 337 -5.79 14.88 0.17
C ILE A 337 -6.65 15.86 0.98
N LEU A 338 -7.59 16.51 0.33
CA LEU A 338 -8.53 17.44 0.95
C LEU A 338 -9.80 16.68 1.37
N LEU A 339 -10.04 16.58 2.67
CA LEU A 339 -11.29 16.04 3.22
C LEU A 339 -12.28 17.18 3.47
N LEU A 340 -13.30 17.30 2.60
CA LEU A 340 -14.32 18.34 2.68
C LEU A 340 -15.52 17.89 3.52
N PHE A 341 -15.88 18.72 4.49
CA PHE A 341 -17.03 18.58 5.37
C PHE A 341 -17.95 19.79 5.30
N ASP A 342 -19.24 19.54 5.48
CA ASP A 342 -20.28 20.56 5.60
C ASP A 342 -20.75 20.61 7.08
N PRO A 343 -20.63 21.75 7.78
CA PRO A 343 -21.08 21.94 9.15
C PRO A 343 -22.53 21.57 9.41
N HIS A 344 -23.40 21.73 8.42
CA HIS A 344 -24.82 21.42 8.53
C HIS A 344 -25.09 19.91 8.45
N LYS A 345 -24.22 19.15 7.78
CA LYS A 345 -24.36 17.71 7.51
C LYS A 345 -23.13 16.94 7.98
N LEU A 346 -22.76 17.12 9.25
CA LEU A 346 -21.60 16.45 9.84
C LEU A 346 -21.92 15.01 10.29
N ASP A 347 -22.31 14.16 9.33
CA ASP A 347 -22.58 12.75 9.59
C ASP A 347 -21.48 11.88 9.01
N ILE A 348 -20.50 11.45 9.81
CA ILE A 348 -19.47 10.53 9.33
C ILE A 348 -20.07 9.12 9.17
N SER A 349 -20.57 8.82 7.97
CA SER A 349 -21.14 7.52 7.61
C SER A 349 -20.11 6.40 7.72
N ASP A 350 -20.55 5.16 7.93
CA ASP A 350 -19.62 4.02 8.03
C ASP A 350 -18.86 3.75 6.72
N GLU A 351 -19.43 4.15 5.58
CA GLU A 351 -18.72 4.11 4.30
C GLU A 351 -17.58 5.14 4.30
N PHE A 352 -17.86 6.35 4.77
CA PHE A 352 -16.85 7.39 4.87
C PHE A 352 -15.74 7.03 5.86
N LYS A 353 -16.08 6.40 7.00
CA LYS A 353 -15.08 5.84 7.94
C LYS A 353 -14.20 4.77 7.27
N ARG A 354 -14.79 3.89 6.46
CA ARG A 354 -14.05 2.85 5.75
C ARG A 354 -13.07 3.45 4.73
N VAL A 355 -13.52 4.47 4.00
CA VAL A 355 -12.71 5.22 3.04
C VAL A 355 -11.57 5.95 3.73
N ILE A 356 -11.82 6.66 4.84
CA ILE A 356 -10.76 7.28 5.64
C ILE A 356 -9.81 6.21 6.19
N GLY A 357 -10.35 5.05 6.59
CA GLY A 357 -9.55 3.89 7.01
C GLY A 357 -8.61 3.37 5.92
N SER A 358 -8.96 3.46 4.64
CA SER A 358 -8.09 3.06 3.52
C SER A 358 -7.05 4.12 3.15
N LEU A 359 -7.11 5.31 3.76
CA LEU A 359 -6.09 6.38 3.65
C LEU A 359 -5.00 6.28 4.72
N ARG A 360 -5.10 5.31 5.65
CA ARG A 360 -4.13 5.12 6.74
C ARG A 360 -2.73 4.92 6.18
N GLY A 361 -1.75 5.60 6.76
CA GLY A 361 -0.37 5.60 6.28
C GLY A 361 -0.04 6.75 5.33
N HIS A 362 -1.05 7.55 4.93
CA HIS A 362 -0.89 8.80 4.18
C HIS A 362 -1.43 10.01 4.96
N ASP A 363 -1.49 9.90 6.29
CA ASP A 363 -2.10 10.89 7.19
C ASP A 363 -1.42 12.27 7.10
N ASP A 364 -0.13 12.30 6.78
CA ASP A 364 0.70 13.51 6.61
C ASP A 364 0.23 14.39 5.44
N LYS A 365 -0.38 13.78 4.42
CA LYS A 365 -0.90 14.45 3.22
C LYS A 365 -2.36 14.88 3.36
N ILE A 366 -3.05 14.46 4.42
CA ILE A 366 -4.47 14.76 4.59
C ILE A 366 -4.64 16.14 5.21
N ARG A 367 -5.56 16.94 4.67
CA ARG A 367 -6.00 18.23 5.23
C ARG A 367 -7.51 18.27 5.29
N ILE A 368 -8.04 18.70 6.43
CA ILE A 368 -9.49 18.77 6.64
C ILE A 368 -9.96 20.18 6.27
N VAL A 369 -11.05 20.26 5.51
CA VAL A 369 -11.68 21.50 5.08
C VAL A 369 -13.13 21.49 5.56
N LEU A 370 -13.46 22.39 6.49
CA LEU A 370 -14.84 22.69 6.90
C LEU A 370 -15.36 23.81 6.00
N ASN A 371 -16.03 23.41 4.92
CA ASN A 371 -16.63 24.33 3.94
C ASN A 371 -17.95 24.89 4.46
N LYS A 372 -18.47 25.98 3.88
CA LYS A 372 -19.76 26.60 4.26
C LYS A 372 -19.87 27.01 5.73
N ALA A 373 -18.75 27.41 6.34
CA ALA A 373 -18.72 27.84 7.74
C ALA A 373 -19.55 29.12 7.99
N ASP A 374 -19.88 29.87 6.94
CA ASP A 374 -20.77 31.03 6.93
C ASP A 374 -22.24 30.68 7.24
N GLN A 375 -22.65 29.43 7.01
CA GLN A 375 -24.03 28.98 7.21
C GLN A 375 -24.36 28.61 8.65
N VAL A 376 -23.37 28.66 9.56
CA VAL A 376 -23.52 28.28 10.96
C VAL A 376 -23.06 29.39 11.89
N ASP A 377 -23.76 29.57 13.00
CA ASP A 377 -23.35 30.51 14.04
C ASP A 377 -22.04 30.05 14.71
N ALA A 378 -21.29 30.99 15.29
CA ALA A 378 -19.99 30.74 15.92
C ALA A 378 -20.08 29.65 17.01
N GLN A 379 -21.16 29.63 17.80
CA GLN A 379 -21.34 28.58 18.83
C GLN A 379 -21.56 27.20 18.21
N GLN A 380 -22.37 27.13 17.15
CA GLN A 380 -22.62 25.88 16.44
C GLN A 380 -21.37 25.38 15.74
N LEU A 381 -20.61 26.29 15.11
CA LEU A 381 -19.34 25.98 14.46
C LEU A 381 -18.34 25.34 15.42
N MET A 382 -18.20 25.86 16.64
CA MET A 382 -17.31 25.28 17.66
C MET A 382 -17.76 23.87 18.09
N ARG A 383 -19.07 23.62 18.18
CA ARG A 383 -19.61 22.28 18.48
C ARG A 383 -19.35 21.30 17.33
N VAL A 384 -19.60 21.73 16.10
CA VAL A 384 -19.36 20.97 14.87
C VAL A 384 -17.87 20.63 14.74
N TYR A 385 -16.99 21.61 14.97
CA TYR A 385 -15.54 21.44 14.95
C TYR A 385 -15.07 20.41 15.99
N GLY A 386 -15.57 20.51 17.23
CA GLY A 386 -15.27 19.54 18.28
C GLY A 386 -15.75 18.13 17.95
N ALA A 387 -16.99 18.01 17.43
CA ALA A 387 -17.56 16.73 17.01
C ALA A 387 -16.78 16.09 15.85
N LEU A 388 -16.31 16.90 14.90
CA LEU A 388 -15.49 16.46 13.77
C LEU A 388 -14.16 15.89 14.24
N LEU A 389 -13.40 16.66 15.03
CA LEU A 389 -12.11 16.22 15.54
C LEU A 389 -12.23 14.97 16.41
N TRP A 390 -13.25 14.90 17.26
CA TRP A 390 -13.54 13.72 18.06
C TRP A 390 -13.80 12.48 17.20
N SER A 391 -14.60 12.64 16.15
CA SER A 391 -14.97 11.53 15.27
C SER A 391 -13.80 11.09 14.39
N LEU A 392 -13.02 12.03 13.85
CA LEU A 392 -11.82 11.75 13.05
C LEU A 392 -10.70 11.16 13.89
N GLY A 393 -10.49 11.61 15.12
CA GLY A 393 -9.51 11.04 16.05
C GLY A 393 -9.74 9.55 16.29
N LYS A 394 -11.02 9.12 16.40
CA LYS A 394 -11.38 7.70 16.53
C LYS A 394 -11.07 6.88 15.27
N VAL A 395 -11.21 7.47 14.08
CA VAL A 395 -11.06 6.76 12.80
C VAL A 395 -9.60 6.68 12.37
N LEU A 396 -8.87 7.78 12.46
CA LEU A 396 -7.46 7.86 12.03
C LEU A 396 -6.52 7.19 13.03
N ASN A 397 -6.84 7.24 14.33
CA ASN A 397 -6.02 6.66 15.41
C ASN A 397 -4.55 7.14 15.35
N THR A 398 -4.34 8.39 14.95
CA THR A 398 -3.04 9.06 14.93
C THR A 398 -2.89 9.94 16.17
N PRO A 399 -1.71 9.99 16.81
CA PRO A 399 -1.47 10.90 17.92
C PRO A 399 -1.36 12.36 17.46
N GLU A 400 -1.12 12.59 16.18
CA GLU A 400 -0.99 13.92 15.60
C GLU A 400 -2.36 14.51 15.28
N VAL A 401 -2.57 15.76 15.71
CA VAL A 401 -3.79 16.51 15.44
C VAL A 401 -3.72 17.04 14.01
N MET A 402 -4.70 16.62 13.21
CA MET A 402 -4.84 17.10 11.84
C MET A 402 -5.17 18.59 11.78
N ARG A 403 -4.55 19.29 10.83
CA ARG A 403 -4.87 20.70 10.55
C ARG A 403 -6.23 20.79 9.85
N VAL A 404 -7.11 21.60 10.43
CA VAL A 404 -8.44 21.89 9.91
C VAL A 404 -8.46 23.33 9.39
N TYR A 405 -8.94 23.50 8.17
CA TYR A 405 -9.20 24.80 7.57
C TYR A 405 -10.69 25.08 7.66
N ILE A 406 -11.06 26.24 8.15
CA ILE A 406 -12.44 26.69 8.30
C ILE A 406 -12.62 27.90 7.39
N GLY A 407 -13.70 27.92 6.62
CA GLY A 407 -13.96 29.02 5.69
C GLY A 407 -15.10 28.72 4.72
N TYR A 408 -15.24 29.63 3.76
CA TYR A 408 -16.12 29.51 2.61
C TYR A 408 -15.32 29.88 1.36
N ASP A 409 -15.48 29.09 0.29
CA ASP A 409 -15.00 29.31 -1.08
C ASP A 409 -13.57 29.89 -1.24
N ALA A 410 -13.38 31.20 -1.06
CA ALA A 410 -12.19 31.96 -1.46
C ALA A 410 -11.05 32.04 -0.43
N THR A 411 -11.30 31.83 0.86
CA THR A 411 -10.26 31.96 1.90
C THR A 411 -9.32 30.75 1.98
N PHE A 412 -9.67 29.65 1.33
CA PHE A 412 -8.94 28.39 1.41
C PHE A 412 -7.70 28.32 0.53
N ALA A 413 -7.73 28.88 -0.68
CA ALA A 413 -6.60 28.81 -1.63
C ALA A 413 -5.33 29.45 -1.05
N THR A 414 -5.50 30.58 -0.36
CA THR A 414 -4.42 31.34 0.30
C THR A 414 -3.96 30.68 1.59
N SER A 415 -4.86 29.99 2.31
CA SER A 415 -4.60 29.40 3.63
C SER A 415 -4.01 27.99 3.57
N ILE A 416 -4.31 27.22 2.51
CA ILE A 416 -3.88 25.83 2.33
C ILE A 416 -2.45 25.74 1.76
N ASN A 417 -1.77 26.87 1.48
CA ASN A 417 -0.46 26.88 0.83
C ASN A 417 -0.45 26.10 -0.52
N LEU A 418 -1.60 26.02 -1.21
CA LEU A 418 -1.68 25.46 -2.56
C LEU A 418 -0.77 26.23 -3.54
N ILE A 419 -0.52 27.51 -3.26
CA ILE A 419 0.39 28.36 -4.01
C ILE A 419 1.87 28.03 -3.71
N ASP A 420 2.22 27.56 -2.51
CA ASP A 420 3.60 27.16 -2.18
C ASP A 420 3.98 25.84 -2.87
N LEU A 421 3.03 24.93 -3.10
CA LEU A 421 3.23 23.74 -3.95
C LEU A 421 3.60 24.11 -5.40
N SER A 422 3.14 25.26 -5.89
CA SER A 422 3.53 25.77 -7.22
C SER A 422 4.88 26.50 -7.21
N ARG A 423 5.32 27.01 -6.05
CA ARG A 423 6.58 27.75 -5.89
C ARG A 423 7.77 26.88 -5.51
N SER A 424 7.55 25.69 -4.94
CA SER A 424 8.62 24.76 -4.55
C SER A 424 9.31 24.03 -5.72
N GLN A 425 8.99 24.40 -6.97
CA GLN A 425 9.58 23.88 -8.21
C GLN A 425 10.36 24.96 -9.00
N LEU A 426 10.54 26.16 -8.44
CA LEU A 426 11.48 27.19 -8.91
C LEU A 426 12.65 27.28 -7.92
#